data_AF-A0ABD5W1B2-F1
#
_entry.id   AF-A0ABD5W1B2-F1
#
_cell.length_a   1.000
_cell.length_b   1.000
_cell.length_c   1.000
_cell.angle_alpha   90.00
_cell.angle_beta   90.00
_cell.angle_gamma   90.00
#
_symmetry.space_group_name_H-M   'P 1'
#
loop_
_entity.id
_entity.type
_entity.pdbx_description
1 polymer ?
#
loop_
_entity_poly.entity_id
_entity_poly.type
_entity_poly.pdbx_seq_one_letter_code
_entity_poly.pdbx_strand_id
1 'polypeptide(L)'
;MFEYHIVLLVLLGGTTLLSTVLSVANVRHGAREMRRNADWLDEFLDIDGPSEIIDYQRAATGLGLIQSWVGLALLLGALYTGVVTDAVEFLDGTGLPTVAQGVIFFFGLFVAQRTLSVPFDLYSTFVIDEQFEFNETSPRLWLRDLVVGVLVSGVILGVVAGALLVLIETFETALWVVSGWVLIVGFMLFMQVLYPRVIAPLFNDFEPIEKGDLRDRVEAVFDRAGFEAEEIYTMDASRRSADSTPTSSALAAQSESSSSTP
;
A
#
# COMPACT_ATOMS: atom_id res chain seq x y z
N MET A 1 -28.96 0.42 -22.25
CA MET A 1 -27.52 0.32 -22.58
C MET A 1 -26.83 1.69 -22.51
N PHE A 2 -27.24 2.69 -23.31
CA PHE A 2 -26.64 4.03 -23.28
C PHE A 2 -26.69 4.72 -21.90
N GLU A 3 -27.81 4.60 -21.18
CA GLU A 3 -27.97 5.14 -19.83
C GLU A 3 -26.94 4.59 -18.84
N TYR A 4 -26.64 3.28 -18.89
CA TYR A 4 -25.64 2.66 -18.01
C TYR A 4 -24.23 3.18 -18.27
N HIS A 5 -23.88 3.47 -19.53
CA HIS A 5 -22.59 4.08 -19.85
C HIS A 5 -22.49 5.52 -19.34
N ILE A 6 -23.55 6.31 -19.43
CA ILE A 6 -23.57 7.65 -18.85
C ILE A 6 -23.39 7.58 -17.34
N VAL A 7 -24.16 6.71 -16.66
CA VAL A 7 -24.05 6.54 -15.20
C VAL A 7 -22.63 6.13 -14.81
N LEU A 8 -22.03 5.17 -15.52
CA LEU A 8 -20.66 4.73 -15.27
C LEU A 8 -19.64 5.85 -15.45
N LEU A 9 -19.74 6.62 -16.54
CA LEU A 9 -18.82 7.75 -16.80
C LEU A 9 -18.97 8.87 -15.77
N VAL A 10 -20.21 9.21 -15.40
CA VAL A 10 -20.50 10.20 -14.37
C VAL A 10 -19.98 9.74 -13.01
N LEU A 11 -20.16 8.46 -12.67
CA LEU A 11 -19.73 7.92 -11.39
C LEU A 11 -18.20 7.84 -11.31
N LEU A 12 -17.53 7.25 -12.30
CA LEU A 12 -16.07 7.11 -12.30
C LEU A 12 -15.37 8.46 -12.47
N GLY A 13 -15.80 9.25 -13.46
CA GLY A 13 -15.24 10.57 -13.72
C GLY A 13 -15.53 11.55 -12.60
N GLY A 14 -16.76 11.56 -12.09
CA GLY A 14 -17.18 12.39 -10.97
C GLY A 14 -16.45 12.05 -9.67
N THR A 15 -16.27 10.77 -9.36
CA THR A 15 -15.50 10.33 -8.17
C THR A 15 -14.03 10.74 -8.30
N THR A 16 -13.43 10.51 -9.47
CA THR A 16 -12.01 10.87 -9.71
C THR A 16 -11.80 12.38 -9.63
N LEU A 17 -12.73 13.16 -10.19
CA LEU A 17 -12.72 14.61 -10.13
C LEU A 17 -12.88 15.11 -8.68
N LEU A 18 -13.84 14.55 -7.94
CA LEU A 18 -14.07 14.90 -6.54
C LEU A 18 -12.82 14.62 -5.70
N SER A 19 -12.23 13.42 -5.83
CA SER A 19 -10.97 13.07 -5.17
C SER A 19 -9.85 14.03 -5.55
N THR A 20 -9.77 14.42 -6.82
CA THR A 20 -8.78 15.42 -7.29
C THR A 20 -8.96 16.77 -6.59
N VAL A 21 -10.19 17.27 -6.52
CA VAL A 21 -10.51 18.53 -5.85
C VAL A 21 -10.17 18.46 -4.37
N LEU A 22 -10.53 17.37 -3.70
CA LEU A 22 -10.24 17.15 -2.27
C LEU A 22 -8.73 17.08 -2.00
N SER A 23 -7.97 16.33 -2.81
CA SER A 23 -6.51 16.25 -2.67
C SER A 23 -5.84 17.60 -2.85
N VAL A 24 -6.25 18.37 -3.87
CA VAL A 24 -5.71 19.72 -4.10
C VAL A 24 -6.10 20.67 -2.96
N ALA A 25 -7.34 20.60 -2.47
CA ALA A 25 -7.78 21.40 -1.33
C ALA A 25 -7.00 21.05 -0.06
N ASN A 26 -6.76 19.76 0.18
CA ASN A 26 -6.00 19.27 1.33
C ASN A 26 -4.56 19.81 1.32
N VAL A 27 -3.84 19.67 0.20
CA VAL A 27 -2.46 20.18 0.08
C VAL A 27 -2.40 21.70 0.22
N ARG A 28 -3.37 22.43 -0.36
CA ARG A 28 -3.42 23.90 -0.22
C ARG A 28 -3.75 24.36 1.20
N HIS A 29 -4.56 23.59 1.92
CA HIS A 29 -4.87 23.89 3.30
C HIS A 29 -3.69 23.56 4.20
N GLY A 30 -3.12 22.36 4.10
CA GLY A 30 -1.92 21.94 4.83
C GLY A 30 -0.77 22.91 4.64
N ALA A 31 -0.47 23.31 3.40
CA ALA A 31 0.57 24.30 3.12
C ALA A 31 0.32 25.69 3.72
N ARG A 32 -0.94 26.10 3.89
CA ARG A 32 -1.27 27.36 4.57
C ARG A 32 -1.10 27.24 6.08
N GLU A 33 -1.56 26.14 6.65
CA GLU A 33 -1.49 25.90 8.09
C GLU A 33 -0.06 25.70 8.57
N MET A 34 0.76 24.94 7.84
CA MET A 34 2.16 24.76 8.19
C MET A 34 2.93 26.09 8.16
N ARG A 35 2.70 26.94 7.14
CA ARG A 35 3.29 28.28 7.10
C ARG A 35 2.80 29.21 8.20
N ARG A 36 1.52 29.10 8.58
CA ARG A 36 0.93 29.90 9.65
C ARG A 36 1.54 29.57 11.02
N ASN A 37 1.92 28.31 11.21
CA ASN A 37 2.49 27.80 12.46
C ASN A 37 3.99 27.53 12.33
N ALA A 38 4.69 28.21 11.40
CA ALA A 38 6.11 27.98 11.15
C ALA A 38 6.96 28.18 12.43
N ASP A 39 6.70 29.24 13.18
CA ASP A 39 7.41 29.54 14.43
C ASP A 39 7.23 28.42 15.48
N TRP A 40 6.03 27.81 15.54
CA TRP A 40 5.77 26.68 16.43
C TRP A 40 6.48 25.40 15.98
N LEU A 41 6.56 25.17 14.66
CA LEU A 41 7.27 24.02 14.09
C LEU A 41 8.77 24.12 14.35
N ASP A 42 9.33 25.31 14.21
CA ASP A 42 10.74 25.60 14.53
C ASP A 42 10.99 25.36 16.03
N GLU A 43 10.18 25.95 16.91
CA GLU A 43 10.35 25.85 18.37
C GLU A 43 10.23 24.41 18.92
N PHE A 44 9.29 23.62 18.40
CA PHE A 44 8.98 22.30 18.97
C PHE A 44 9.57 21.12 18.20
N LEU A 45 9.83 21.29 16.90
CA LEU A 45 10.28 20.19 16.03
C LEU A 45 11.67 20.45 15.43
N ASP A 46 12.30 21.61 15.67
CA ASP A 46 13.61 21.97 15.14
C ASP A 46 13.65 21.90 13.59
N ILE A 47 12.52 22.24 12.96
CA ILE A 47 12.35 22.23 11.51
C ILE A 47 12.55 23.65 11.00
N ASP A 48 13.67 23.89 10.31
CA ASP A 48 14.02 25.13 9.61
C ASP A 48 13.04 25.42 8.44
N GLY A 49 11.82 25.84 8.79
CA GLY A 49 10.77 26.20 7.85
C GLY A 49 10.03 25.00 7.20
N PRO A 50 8.71 25.10 6.99
CA PRO A 50 7.91 23.97 6.51
C PRO A 50 7.99 23.72 4.99
N SER A 51 8.86 24.41 4.26
CA SER A 51 8.85 24.40 2.78
C SER A 51 9.08 23.02 2.18
N GLU A 52 10.03 22.28 2.75
CA GLU A 52 10.40 20.95 2.25
C GLU A 52 9.25 19.96 2.34
N ILE A 53 8.61 19.87 3.52
CA ILE A 53 7.43 19.00 3.73
C ILE A 53 6.28 19.40 2.81
N ILE A 54 6.07 20.70 2.60
CA ILE A 54 5.02 21.19 1.69
C ILE A 54 5.31 20.78 0.25
N ASP A 55 6.55 20.90 -0.20
CA ASP A 55 6.94 20.59 -1.57
C ASP A 55 6.94 19.08 -1.82
N TYR A 56 7.34 18.27 -0.84
CA TYR A 56 7.16 16.82 -0.86
C TYR A 56 5.69 16.44 -1.02
N GLN A 57 4.81 16.97 -0.14
CA GLN A 57 3.37 16.68 -0.20
C GLN A 57 2.77 17.06 -1.56
N ARG A 58 3.21 18.17 -2.16
CA ARG A 58 2.77 18.59 -3.50
C ARG A 58 3.24 17.64 -4.59
N ALA A 59 4.50 17.22 -4.57
CA ALA A 59 5.08 16.31 -5.54
C ALA A 59 4.39 14.94 -5.48
N ALA A 60 4.32 14.34 -4.28
CA ALA A 60 3.68 13.05 -4.05
C ALA A 60 2.18 13.07 -4.42
N THR A 61 1.45 14.12 -4.01
CA THR A 61 0.04 14.26 -4.38
C THR A 61 -0.13 14.44 -5.89
N GLY A 62 0.72 15.25 -6.53
CA GLY A 62 0.68 15.47 -7.97
C GLY A 62 0.86 14.18 -8.76
N LEU A 63 1.86 13.37 -8.38
CA LEU A 63 2.09 12.06 -8.98
C LEU A 63 0.89 11.13 -8.80
N GLY A 64 0.34 11.03 -7.58
CA GLY A 64 -0.82 10.17 -7.29
C GLY A 64 -2.07 10.59 -8.07
N LEU A 65 -2.27 11.89 -8.30
CA LEU A 65 -3.34 12.38 -9.17
C LEU A 65 -3.12 11.98 -10.63
N ILE A 66 -1.90 12.13 -11.16
CA ILE A 66 -1.56 11.70 -12.52
C ILE A 66 -1.81 10.21 -12.68
N GLN A 67 -1.33 9.39 -11.76
CA GLN A 67 -1.55 7.94 -11.75
C GLN A 67 -3.05 7.59 -11.75
N SER A 68 -3.85 8.30 -10.95
CA SER A 68 -5.31 8.10 -10.88
C SER A 68 -5.99 8.40 -12.22
N TRP A 69 -5.66 9.53 -12.86
CA TRP A 69 -6.24 9.90 -14.16
C TRP A 69 -5.80 8.98 -15.29
N VAL A 70 -4.52 8.57 -15.30
CA VAL A 70 -4.01 7.58 -16.27
C VAL A 70 -4.70 6.24 -16.06
N GLY A 71 -4.87 5.79 -14.81
CA GLY A 71 -5.61 4.58 -14.47
C GLY A 71 -7.06 4.62 -14.94
N LEU A 72 -7.77 5.73 -14.72
CA LEU A 72 -9.12 5.92 -15.24
C LEU A 72 -9.16 5.87 -16.77
N ALA A 73 -8.25 6.58 -17.43
CA ALA A 73 -8.20 6.62 -18.89
C ALA A 73 -7.95 5.23 -19.50
N LEU A 74 -7.06 4.44 -18.90
CA LEU A 74 -6.78 3.08 -19.35
C LEU A 74 -7.92 2.12 -19.04
N LEU A 75 -8.58 2.25 -17.88
CA LEU A 75 -9.78 1.47 -17.54
C LEU A 75 -10.89 1.71 -18.57
N LEU A 76 -11.20 2.99 -18.84
CA LEU A 76 -12.21 3.36 -19.83
C LEU A 76 -11.79 2.93 -21.23
N GLY A 77 -10.50 3.12 -21.58
CA GLY A 77 -9.93 2.65 -22.83
C GLY A 77 -10.14 1.15 -23.02
N ALA A 78 -9.73 0.33 -22.07
CA ALA A 78 -9.90 -1.13 -22.11
C ALA A 78 -11.38 -1.55 -22.20
N LEU A 79 -12.27 -0.84 -21.50
CA LEU A 79 -13.71 -1.11 -21.54
C LEU A 79 -14.34 -0.80 -22.90
N TYR A 80 -13.99 0.34 -23.51
CA TYR A 80 -14.63 0.79 -24.77
C TYR A 80 -13.94 0.29 -26.04
N THR A 81 -12.66 -0.10 -25.97
CA THR A 81 -11.94 -0.68 -27.11
C THR A 81 -12.25 -2.15 -27.36
N GLY A 82 -12.87 -2.83 -26.38
CA GLY A 82 -13.19 -4.25 -26.49
C GLY A 82 -12.07 -5.19 -26.06
N VAL A 83 -10.92 -4.67 -25.60
CA VAL A 83 -9.76 -5.49 -25.15
C VAL A 83 -10.16 -6.52 -24.09
N VAL A 84 -11.08 -6.17 -23.19
CA VAL A 84 -11.59 -7.11 -22.18
C VAL A 84 -12.38 -8.25 -22.83
N THR A 85 -13.21 -7.94 -23.84
CA THR A 85 -13.96 -8.92 -24.61
C THR A 85 -13.02 -9.85 -25.38
N ASP A 86 -12.03 -9.29 -26.08
CA ASP A 86 -11.03 -10.06 -26.82
C ASP A 86 -10.27 -11.03 -25.91
N ALA A 87 -9.93 -10.60 -24.69
CA ALA A 87 -9.28 -11.44 -23.70
C ALA A 87 -10.18 -12.60 -23.23
N VAL A 88 -11.48 -12.35 -23.03
CA VAL A 88 -12.44 -13.40 -22.66
C VAL A 88 -12.66 -14.38 -23.81
N GLU A 89 -12.84 -13.90 -25.04
CA GLU A 89 -13.00 -14.75 -26.24
C GLU A 89 -11.76 -15.61 -26.49
N PHE A 90 -10.56 -15.03 -26.29
CA PHE A 90 -9.30 -15.78 -26.36
C PHE A 90 -9.26 -16.92 -25.34
N LEU A 91 -9.68 -16.66 -24.09
CA LEU A 91 -9.70 -17.67 -23.04
C LEU A 91 -10.75 -18.75 -23.28
N ASP A 92 -11.92 -18.38 -23.79
CA ASP A 92 -12.96 -19.35 -24.17
C ASP A 92 -12.46 -20.29 -25.28
N GLY A 93 -11.72 -19.74 -26.26
CA GLY A 93 -11.07 -20.51 -27.33
C GLY A 93 -10.00 -21.51 -26.89
N THR A 94 -9.53 -21.46 -25.63
CA THR A 94 -8.51 -22.41 -25.12
C THR A 94 -9.08 -23.76 -24.70
N GLY A 95 -10.41 -23.85 -24.49
CA GLY A 95 -11.06 -25.08 -24.00
C GLY A 95 -10.72 -25.45 -22.56
N LEU A 96 -10.13 -24.53 -21.78
CA LEU A 96 -9.88 -24.73 -20.35
C LEU A 96 -11.20 -24.77 -19.55
N PRO A 97 -11.23 -25.40 -18.37
CA PRO A 97 -12.38 -25.33 -17.46
C PRO A 97 -12.73 -23.87 -17.11
N THR A 98 -14.02 -23.57 -16.92
CA THR A 98 -14.52 -22.20 -16.66
C THR A 98 -13.84 -21.53 -15.47
N VAL A 99 -13.58 -22.27 -14.40
CA VAL A 99 -12.83 -21.77 -13.23
C VAL A 99 -11.40 -21.38 -13.61
N ALA A 100 -10.71 -22.20 -14.40
CA ALA A 100 -9.33 -21.92 -14.81
C ALA A 100 -9.26 -20.69 -15.71
N GLN A 101 -10.22 -20.53 -16.64
CA GLN A 101 -10.35 -19.33 -17.47
C GLN A 101 -10.54 -18.08 -16.59
N GLY A 102 -11.45 -18.12 -15.62
CA GLY A 102 -11.71 -17.01 -14.70
C GLY A 102 -10.48 -16.64 -13.86
N VAL A 103 -9.76 -17.64 -13.32
CA VAL A 103 -8.53 -17.40 -12.56
C VAL A 103 -7.45 -16.74 -13.43
N ILE A 104 -7.23 -17.25 -14.66
CA ILE A 104 -6.27 -16.67 -15.59
C ILE A 104 -6.65 -15.24 -15.97
N PHE A 105 -7.95 -14.99 -16.20
CA PHE A 105 -8.47 -13.66 -16.50
C PHE A 105 -8.19 -12.66 -15.36
N PHE A 106 -8.56 -13.00 -14.13
CA PHE A 106 -8.31 -12.14 -12.97
C PHE A 106 -6.82 -11.95 -12.69
N PHE A 107 -6.01 -13.00 -12.87
CA PHE A 107 -4.56 -12.89 -12.76
C PHE A 107 -3.97 -11.96 -13.83
N GLY A 108 -4.44 -12.05 -15.08
CA GLY A 108 -4.05 -11.14 -16.15
C GLY A 108 -4.40 -9.69 -15.84
N LEU A 109 -5.61 -9.44 -15.32
CA LEU A 109 -6.02 -8.10 -14.88
C LEU A 109 -5.15 -7.58 -13.73
N PHE A 110 -4.81 -8.44 -12.77
CA PHE A 110 -3.89 -8.12 -11.69
C PHE A 110 -2.49 -7.74 -12.21
N VAL A 111 -1.93 -8.52 -13.13
CA VAL A 111 -0.63 -8.22 -13.75
C VAL A 111 -0.67 -6.92 -14.54
N ALA A 112 -1.75 -6.66 -15.29
CA ALA A 112 -1.94 -5.41 -16.02
C ALA A 112 -1.97 -4.20 -15.05
N GLN A 113 -2.73 -4.30 -13.95
CA GLN A 113 -2.78 -3.26 -12.93
C GLN A 113 -1.42 -3.01 -12.27
N ARG A 114 -0.68 -4.09 -11.96
CA ARG A 114 0.66 -3.98 -11.38
C ARG A 114 1.63 -3.32 -12.35
N THR A 115 1.63 -3.74 -13.60
CA THR A 115 2.47 -3.17 -14.67
C THR A 115 2.20 -1.68 -14.84
N LEU A 116 0.94 -1.26 -14.73
CA LEU A 116 0.58 0.15 -14.78
C LEU A 116 1.09 0.94 -13.57
N SER A 117 1.12 0.33 -12.38
CA SER A 117 1.52 1.02 -11.14
C SER A 117 3.04 1.14 -11.00
N VAL A 118 3.79 0.13 -11.47
CA VAL A 118 5.26 0.05 -11.41
C VAL A 118 5.99 1.34 -11.80
N PRO A 119 5.72 2.01 -12.95
CA PRO A 119 6.44 3.24 -13.31
C PRO A 119 6.19 4.40 -12.35
N PHE A 120 4.98 4.49 -11.76
CA PHE A 120 4.67 5.51 -10.76
C PHE A 120 5.34 5.19 -9.43
N ASP A 121 5.32 3.93 -9.00
CA ASP A 121 6.01 3.48 -7.79
C ASP A 121 7.52 3.76 -7.89
N LEU A 122 8.12 3.47 -9.04
CA LEU A 122 9.53 3.74 -9.31
C LEU A 122 9.84 5.24 -9.26
N TYR A 123 9.01 6.07 -9.89
CA TYR A 123 9.18 7.53 -9.86
C TYR A 123 8.99 8.10 -8.46
N SER A 124 8.04 7.58 -7.68
CA SER A 124 7.85 7.97 -6.29
C SER A 124 9.12 7.69 -5.48
N THR A 125 9.64 6.46 -5.52
CA THR A 125 10.79 6.06 -4.69
C THR A 125 12.11 6.72 -5.14
N PHE A 126 12.45 6.63 -6.42
CA PHE A 126 13.79 7.01 -6.90
C PHE A 126 13.89 8.44 -7.44
N VAL A 127 12.78 9.19 -7.48
CA VAL A 127 12.79 10.60 -7.89
C VAL A 127 12.21 11.48 -6.81
N ILE A 128 11.00 11.19 -6.32
CA ILE A 128 10.39 12.01 -5.26
C ILE A 128 11.10 11.75 -3.95
N ASP A 129 11.03 10.53 -3.39
CA ASP A 129 11.57 10.25 -2.07
C ASP A 129 13.11 10.47 -2.02
N GLU A 130 13.83 10.16 -3.10
CA GLU A 130 15.26 10.47 -3.24
C GLU A 130 15.56 11.98 -3.21
N GLN A 131 14.72 12.81 -3.85
CA GLN A 131 14.91 14.27 -3.87
C GLN A 131 14.77 14.89 -2.47
N PHE A 132 13.98 14.27 -1.60
CA PHE A 132 13.73 14.71 -0.23
C PHE A 132 14.49 13.86 0.80
N GLU A 133 15.51 13.12 0.37
CA GLU A 133 16.39 12.31 1.23
C GLU A 133 15.64 11.27 2.11
N PHE A 134 14.44 10.86 1.68
CA PHE A 134 13.64 9.84 2.37
C PHE A 134 13.91 8.42 1.87
N ASN A 135 14.53 8.28 0.70
CA ASN A 135 14.78 6.97 0.10
C ASN A 135 16.06 6.32 0.66
N GLU A 136 15.88 5.18 1.33
CA GLU A 136 16.97 4.28 1.74
C GLU A 136 16.94 2.96 0.95
N THR A 137 16.00 2.82 0.02
CA THR A 137 15.77 1.57 -0.72
C THR A 137 16.72 1.46 -1.91
N SER A 138 17.51 0.39 -1.94
CA SER A 138 18.32 0.06 -3.14
C SER A 138 17.46 -0.48 -4.30
N PRO A 139 17.84 -0.25 -5.58
CA PRO A 139 17.11 -0.79 -6.73
C PRO A 139 16.95 -2.32 -6.71
N ARG A 140 17.93 -3.03 -6.16
CA ARG A 140 17.89 -4.50 -6.00
C ARG A 140 16.84 -4.92 -4.97
N LEU A 141 16.76 -4.22 -3.84
CA LEU A 141 15.77 -4.49 -2.81
C LEU A 141 14.36 -4.19 -3.33
N TRP A 142 14.18 -3.05 -4.00
CA TRP A 142 12.92 -2.67 -4.62
C TRP A 142 12.42 -3.72 -5.63
N LEU A 143 13.30 -4.19 -6.53
CA LEU A 143 12.92 -5.22 -7.51
C LEU A 143 12.59 -6.56 -6.84
N ARG A 144 13.34 -6.94 -5.79
CA ARG A 144 13.06 -8.15 -5.03
C ARG A 144 11.70 -8.07 -4.35
N ASP A 145 11.39 -6.94 -3.71
CA ASP A 145 10.10 -6.72 -3.05
C ASP A 145 8.94 -6.68 -4.06
N LEU A 146 9.16 -6.10 -5.24
CA LEU A 146 8.21 -6.13 -6.35
C LEU A 146 7.89 -7.56 -6.79
N VAL A 147 8.93 -8.37 -7.08
CA VAL A 147 8.76 -9.75 -7.55
C VAL A 147 8.12 -10.62 -6.48
N VAL A 148 8.63 -10.58 -5.24
CA VAL A 148 8.07 -11.35 -4.12
C VAL A 148 6.63 -10.93 -3.86
N GLY A 149 6.34 -9.63 -3.89
CA GLY A 149 4.99 -9.09 -3.72
C GLY A 149 4.02 -9.58 -4.81
N VAL A 150 4.42 -9.52 -6.09
CA VAL A 150 3.60 -10.00 -7.21
C VAL A 150 3.33 -11.50 -7.09
N LEU A 151 4.34 -12.30 -6.73
CA LEU A 151 4.18 -13.75 -6.56
C LEU A 151 3.24 -14.08 -5.40
N VAL A 152 3.46 -13.49 -4.22
CA VAL A 152 2.63 -13.74 -3.02
C VAL A 152 1.18 -13.30 -3.28
N SER A 153 0.97 -12.07 -3.76
CA SER A 153 -0.36 -11.57 -4.10
C SER A 153 -1.02 -12.40 -5.21
N GLY A 154 -0.26 -12.84 -6.20
CA GLY A 154 -0.74 -13.66 -7.31
C GLY A 154 -1.24 -15.04 -6.85
N VAL A 155 -0.48 -15.70 -5.97
CA VAL A 155 -0.89 -16.98 -5.36
C VAL A 155 -2.16 -16.81 -4.53
N ILE A 156 -2.20 -15.78 -3.68
CA ILE A 156 -3.38 -15.46 -2.86
C ILE A 156 -4.61 -15.23 -3.75
N LEU A 157 -4.46 -14.40 -4.79
CA LEU A 157 -5.52 -14.12 -5.75
C LEU A 157 -6.01 -15.41 -6.41
N GLY A 158 -5.10 -16.25 -6.91
CA GLY A 158 -5.45 -17.50 -7.57
C GLY A 158 -6.22 -18.46 -6.66
N VAL A 159 -5.79 -18.61 -5.41
CA VAL A 159 -6.46 -19.47 -4.42
C VAL A 159 -7.85 -18.94 -4.10
N VAL A 160 -7.98 -17.65 -3.77
CA VAL A 160 -9.26 -17.06 -3.36
C VAL A 160 -10.23 -16.96 -4.53
N ALA A 161 -9.78 -16.47 -5.69
CA ALA A 161 -10.61 -16.38 -6.87
C ALA A 161 -11.02 -17.77 -7.37
N GLY A 162 -10.11 -18.74 -7.39
CA GLY A 162 -10.41 -20.12 -7.78
C GLY A 162 -11.45 -20.75 -6.86
N ALA A 163 -11.25 -20.66 -5.54
CA ALA A 163 -12.22 -21.17 -4.56
C ALA A 163 -13.60 -20.51 -4.72
N LEU A 164 -13.64 -19.19 -4.92
CA LEU A 164 -14.90 -18.46 -5.10
C LEU A 164 -15.61 -18.87 -6.41
N LEU A 165 -14.87 -19.00 -7.51
CA LEU A 165 -15.43 -19.43 -8.80
C LEU A 165 -15.96 -20.86 -8.74
N VAL A 166 -15.26 -21.77 -8.04
CA VAL A 166 -15.76 -23.14 -7.79
C VAL A 166 -17.06 -23.10 -6.99
N LEU A 167 -17.17 -22.25 -5.95
CA LEU A 167 -18.41 -22.12 -5.19
C LEU A 167 -19.56 -21.59 -6.05
N ILE A 168 -19.29 -20.62 -6.93
CA ILE A 168 -20.28 -20.08 -7.86
C ILE A 168 -20.76 -21.15 -8.84
N GLU A 169 -19.84 -21.97 -9.38
CA GLU A 169 -20.19 -23.06 -10.30
C GLU A 169 -20.94 -24.20 -9.61
N THR A 170 -20.60 -24.50 -8.35
CA THR A 170 -21.18 -25.64 -7.61
C THR A 170 -22.57 -25.33 -7.03
N PHE A 171 -22.80 -24.09 -6.59
CA PHE A 171 -24.05 -23.69 -5.92
C PHE A 171 -24.90 -22.82 -6.84
N GLU A 172 -25.88 -23.42 -7.52
CA GLU A 172 -26.76 -22.74 -8.49
C GLU A 172 -27.76 -21.74 -7.85
N THR A 173 -27.88 -21.72 -6.52
CA THR A 173 -28.87 -20.90 -5.77
C THR A 173 -28.19 -19.88 -4.86
N ALA A 174 -28.96 -19.07 -4.12
CA ALA A 174 -28.46 -18.09 -3.15
C ALA A 174 -27.46 -18.63 -2.10
N LEU A 175 -27.29 -19.96 -1.99
CA LEU A 175 -26.26 -20.59 -1.18
C LEU A 175 -24.84 -20.17 -1.58
N TRP A 176 -24.55 -19.91 -2.86
CA TRP A 176 -23.21 -19.45 -3.28
C TRP A 176 -22.85 -18.11 -2.62
N VAL A 177 -23.84 -17.24 -2.41
CA VAL A 177 -23.64 -15.92 -1.79
C VAL A 177 -23.20 -16.10 -0.35
N VAL A 178 -23.88 -16.99 0.39
CA VAL A 178 -23.55 -17.27 1.79
C VAL A 178 -22.21 -17.98 1.88
N SER A 179 -21.95 -19.01 1.06
CA SER A 179 -20.68 -19.73 1.08
C SER A 179 -19.51 -18.87 0.64
N GLY A 180 -19.69 -18.01 -0.37
CA GLY A 180 -18.70 -17.05 -0.82
C GLY A 180 -18.41 -16.00 0.24
N TRP A 181 -19.44 -15.49 0.92
CA TRP A 181 -19.26 -14.60 2.06
C TRP A 181 -18.47 -15.26 3.20
N VAL A 182 -18.84 -16.49 3.58
CA VAL A 182 -18.10 -17.26 4.61
C VAL A 182 -16.65 -17.50 4.18
N LEU A 183 -16.40 -17.83 2.92
CA LEU A 183 -15.05 -18.00 2.38
C LEU A 183 -14.23 -16.71 2.53
N ILE A 184 -14.78 -15.57 2.11
CA ILE A 184 -14.07 -14.29 2.16
C ILE A 184 -13.82 -13.84 3.61
N VAL A 185 -14.82 -13.94 4.49
CA VAL A 185 -14.66 -13.59 5.91
C VAL A 185 -13.65 -14.52 6.58
N GLY A 186 -13.76 -15.84 6.34
CA GLY A 186 -12.81 -16.82 6.86
C GLY A 186 -11.39 -16.55 6.36
N PHE A 187 -11.24 -16.23 5.07
CA PHE A 187 -9.96 -15.86 4.49
C PHE A 187 -9.39 -14.57 5.09
N MET A 188 -10.20 -13.54 5.33
CA MET A 188 -9.77 -12.30 6.00
C MET A 188 -9.28 -12.55 7.43
N LEU A 189 -10.03 -13.34 8.21
CA LEU A 189 -9.63 -13.73 9.56
C LEU A 189 -8.34 -14.55 9.57
N PHE A 190 -8.21 -15.47 8.61
CA PHE A 190 -6.99 -16.24 8.41
C PHE A 190 -5.80 -15.34 8.05
N MET A 191 -6.00 -14.35 7.17
CA MET A 191 -4.97 -13.37 6.80
C MET A 191 -4.53 -12.50 7.97
N GLN A 192 -5.40 -12.20 8.93
CA GLN A 192 -5.03 -11.47 10.15
C GLN A 192 -3.93 -12.19 10.94
N VAL A 193 -3.88 -13.53 10.87
CA VAL A 193 -2.85 -14.35 11.53
C VAL A 193 -1.69 -14.65 10.57
N LEU A 194 -1.99 -14.98 9.32
CA LEU A 194 -0.98 -15.36 8.32
C LEU A 194 -0.06 -14.18 7.96
N TYR A 195 -0.63 -12.98 7.82
CA TYR A 195 0.10 -11.81 7.36
C TYR A 195 1.30 -11.47 8.26
N PRO A 196 1.13 -11.19 9.57
CA PRO A 196 2.26 -10.82 10.43
C PRO A 196 3.26 -11.96 10.63
N ARG A 197 2.81 -13.23 10.61
CA ARG A 197 3.70 -14.39 10.87
C ARG A 197 4.49 -14.86 9.66
N VAL A 198 3.93 -14.76 8.45
CA VAL A 198 4.51 -15.39 7.26
C VAL A 198 4.77 -14.38 6.16
N ILE A 199 3.87 -13.44 5.93
CA ILE A 199 3.99 -12.50 4.81
C ILE A 199 4.93 -11.36 5.18
N ALA A 200 4.72 -10.71 6.32
CA ALA A 200 5.56 -9.58 6.75
C ALA A 200 7.06 -9.95 6.84
N PRO A 201 7.46 -11.13 7.36
CA PRO A 201 8.87 -11.54 7.44
C PRO A 201 9.52 -11.83 6.07
N LEU A 202 8.74 -12.03 5.01
CA LEU A 202 9.32 -12.11 3.66
C LEU A 202 9.89 -10.78 3.20
N PHE A 203 9.35 -9.67 3.72
CA PHE A 203 9.77 -8.33 3.37
C PHE A 203 10.73 -7.78 4.41
N ASN A 204 10.40 -7.84 5.70
CA ASN A 204 11.17 -7.22 6.77
C ASN A 204 11.91 -8.26 7.61
N ASP A 205 13.09 -7.89 8.12
CA ASP A 205 13.73 -8.68 9.16
C ASP A 205 13.19 -8.24 10.52
N PHE A 206 12.83 -9.23 11.34
CA PHE A 206 12.34 -9.05 12.69
C PHE A 206 13.33 -9.70 13.65
N GLU A 207 13.89 -8.91 14.55
CA GLU A 207 14.81 -9.38 15.58
C GLU A 207 14.18 -9.19 16.97
N PRO A 208 14.24 -10.18 17.86
CA PRO A 208 13.70 -10.04 19.20
C PRO A 208 14.46 -8.96 19.96
N ILE A 209 13.75 -8.10 20.69
CA ILE A 209 14.37 -7.06 21.50
C ILE A 209 15.25 -7.71 22.58
N GLU A 210 16.52 -7.33 22.59
CA GLU A 210 17.48 -7.76 23.61
C GLU A 210 17.01 -7.35 25.01
N LYS A 211 17.36 -8.15 26.01
CA LYS A 211 17.04 -7.82 27.41
C LYS A 211 17.83 -6.59 27.84
N GLY A 212 17.14 -5.60 28.38
CA GLY A 212 17.73 -4.35 28.85
C GLY A 212 16.67 -3.29 29.14
N ASP A 213 17.13 -2.09 29.51
CA ASP A 213 16.29 -1.00 30.01
C ASP A 213 15.11 -0.65 29.10
N LEU A 214 15.29 -0.73 27.77
CA LEU A 214 14.21 -0.45 26.82
C LEU A 214 13.08 -1.48 26.91
N ARG A 215 13.43 -2.78 26.94
CA ARG A 215 12.47 -3.87 27.03
C ARG A 215 11.69 -3.79 28.34
N ASP A 216 12.39 -3.60 29.44
CA ASP A 216 11.79 -3.52 30.78
C ASP A 216 10.80 -2.34 30.88
N ARG A 217 11.12 -1.20 30.26
CA ARG A 217 10.21 -0.05 30.19
C ARG A 217 8.96 -0.34 29.35
N VAL A 218 9.09 -1.07 28.25
CA VAL A 218 7.95 -1.46 27.42
C VAL A 218 7.06 -2.46 28.18
N GLU A 219 7.65 -3.49 28.78
CA GLU A 219 6.92 -4.48 29.60
C GLU A 219 6.17 -3.79 30.76
N ALA A 220 6.80 -2.83 31.45
CA ALA A 220 6.14 -2.07 32.52
C ALA A 220 4.95 -1.20 32.04
N VAL A 221 4.91 -0.81 30.76
CA VAL A 221 3.75 -0.12 30.17
C VAL A 221 2.64 -1.13 29.86
N PHE A 222 3.00 -2.29 29.31
CA PHE A 222 2.07 -3.37 28.99
C PHE A 222 1.38 -3.91 30.25
N ASP A 223 2.14 -4.15 31.31
CA ASP A 223 1.63 -4.58 32.61
C ASP A 223 0.63 -3.57 33.19
N ARG A 224 0.95 -2.28 33.09
CA ARG A 224 0.07 -1.20 33.60
C ARG A 224 -1.23 -1.08 32.80
N ALA A 225 -1.18 -1.43 31.52
CA ALA A 225 -2.32 -1.46 30.63
C ALA A 225 -3.11 -2.79 30.68
N GLY A 226 -2.60 -3.80 31.41
CA GLY A 226 -3.23 -5.12 31.54
C GLY A 226 -3.07 -6.01 30.31
N PHE A 227 -2.02 -5.80 29.52
CA PHE A 227 -1.69 -6.62 28.35
C PHE A 227 -0.48 -7.50 28.63
N GLU A 228 -0.53 -8.76 28.21
CA GLU A 228 0.63 -9.65 28.18
C GLU A 228 1.20 -9.68 26.77
N ALA A 229 2.49 -9.37 26.62
CA ALA A 229 3.23 -9.55 25.37
C ALA A 229 4.03 -10.86 25.44
N GLU A 230 3.76 -11.81 24.53
CA GLU A 230 4.51 -13.06 24.46
C GLU A 230 5.94 -12.82 23.97
N GLU A 231 6.11 -11.99 22.94
CA GLU A 231 7.41 -11.61 22.38
C GLU A 231 7.36 -10.18 21.81
N ILE A 232 8.45 -9.42 21.97
CA ILE A 232 8.60 -8.05 21.45
C ILE A 232 9.74 -8.06 20.43
N TYR A 233 9.46 -7.56 19.23
CA TYR A 233 10.39 -7.54 18.10
C TYR A 233 10.70 -6.10 17.67
N THR A 234 11.94 -5.87 17.26
CA THR A 234 12.34 -4.69 16.48
C THR A 234 12.23 -5.03 14.99
N MET A 235 11.64 -4.13 14.21
CA MET A 235 11.61 -4.21 12.75
C MET A 235 12.64 -3.24 12.17
N ASP A 236 13.51 -3.72 11.30
CA ASP A 236 14.48 -2.86 10.61
C ASP A 236 13.82 -2.09 9.45
N ALA A 237 13.25 -0.92 9.77
CA ALA A 237 12.65 -0.02 8.80
C ALA A 237 13.69 0.82 8.03
N SER A 238 14.93 0.89 8.51
CA SER A 238 15.98 1.77 7.98
C SER A 238 16.36 1.44 6.53
N ARG A 239 16.16 0.18 6.11
CA ARG A 239 16.39 -0.27 4.72
C ARG A 239 15.31 0.14 3.71
N ARG A 240 14.23 0.79 4.15
CA ARG A 240 13.08 1.11 3.29
C ARG A 240 12.75 2.59 3.22
N SER A 241 12.84 3.29 4.34
CA SER A 241 12.63 4.74 4.38
C SER A 241 13.41 5.33 5.55
N ALA A 242 13.94 6.53 5.35
CA ALA A 242 14.48 7.36 6.43
C ALA A 242 13.36 7.97 7.32
N ASP A 243 12.11 7.50 7.14
CA ASP A 243 10.91 7.85 7.89
C ASP A 243 10.95 7.25 9.30
N SER A 244 12.05 7.56 9.96
CA SER A 244 12.22 7.45 11.39
C SER A 244 11.60 8.73 11.95
N THR A 245 10.55 8.57 12.75
CA THR A 245 9.96 9.66 13.52
C THR A 245 11.11 10.53 14.08
N PRO A 246 11.11 11.86 13.94
CA PRO A 246 12.27 12.74 14.22
C PRO A 246 12.86 12.60 15.64
N THR A 247 12.20 11.83 16.51
CA THR A 247 12.73 11.34 17.78
C THR A 247 14.02 10.50 17.66
N SER A 248 14.26 9.72 16.61
CA SER A 248 15.47 8.87 16.54
C SER A 248 16.74 9.62 16.10
N SER A 249 16.63 10.60 15.19
CA SER A 249 17.76 11.46 14.80
C SER A 249 18.17 12.40 15.94
N ALA A 250 17.20 12.93 16.71
CA ALA A 250 17.48 13.71 17.92
C ALA A 250 18.10 12.89 19.06
N LEU A 251 17.75 11.59 19.19
CA LEU A 251 18.38 10.68 20.17
C LEU A 251 19.79 10.26 19.76
N ALA A 252 20.08 10.12 18.46
CA ALA A 252 21.44 9.86 17.98
C ALA A 252 22.38 11.03 18.30
N ALA A 253 21.93 12.28 18.07
CA ALA A 253 22.69 13.48 18.39
C ALA A 253 22.88 13.71 19.90
N GLN A 254 21.92 13.32 20.76
CA GLN A 254 22.10 13.37 22.21
C GLN A 254 23.04 12.28 22.75
N SER A 255 23.09 11.10 22.11
CA SER A 255 24.00 10.03 22.55
C SER A 255 25.46 10.35 22.27
N GLU A 256 25.78 11.00 21.14
CA GLU A 256 27.16 11.40 20.77
C GLU A 256 27.67 12.61 21.57
N SER A 257 26.77 13.47 22.07
CA SER A 257 27.13 14.62 22.92
C SER A 257 27.54 14.21 24.36
N SER A 258 27.03 13.08 24.86
CA SER A 258 27.28 12.65 26.25
C SER A 258 28.56 11.83 26.47
N SER A 259 29.27 11.43 25.40
CA SER A 259 30.52 10.65 25.49
C SER A 259 31.81 11.47 25.35
N SER A 260 31.73 12.80 25.43
CA SER A 260 32.91 13.67 25.33
C SER A 260 32.96 14.76 26.40
N THR A 261 33.15 14.37 27.66
CA THR A 261 33.80 15.25 28.64
C THR A 261 34.60 14.36 29.61
N PRO A 262 35.90 14.65 29.84
CA PRO A 262 36.84 13.74 30.52
C PRO A 262 36.58 13.55 32.01
#